data_AF-E9PDM0-F1
#
_entry.id   AF-E9PDM0-F1
#
_cell.length_a   1.000
_cell.length_b   1.000
_cell.length_c   1.000
_cell.angle_alpha   90.00
_cell.angle_beta   90.00
_cell.angle_gamma   90.00
#
_symmetry.space_group_name_H-M   'P 1'
#
loop_
_entity.id
_entity.type
_entity.pdbx_description
1 polymer ?
#
loop_
_entity_poly.entity_id
_entity_poly.type
_entity_poly.pdbx_seq_one_letter_code
_entity_poly.pdbx_strand_id
1 'polypeptide(L)'
;MKSTADLHQKLGKAIELEAIKPTYQVLNVQEKKRKSLDNEVEKTANLVISNWNQQIKAKKKLMVSTKKHEALFQLVESSKQSMTEKEKRKLLNKLTKSTEKLEKEDENYYQKNMAGYSTRLKWENTLENCYQSILELEKERIQLLCNNLNQYSQHISLFGQTLTT
;
A
#
# COMPACT_ATOMS: atom_id res chain seq x y z
N MET A 1 -25.69 11.80 -54.80
CA MET A 1 -24.58 12.44 -54.03
C MET A 1 -25.02 12.98 -52.68
N LYS A 2 -26.04 13.86 -52.59
CA LYS A 2 -26.49 14.45 -51.30
C LYS A 2 -27.01 13.40 -50.29
N SER A 3 -27.84 12.45 -50.74
CA SER A 3 -28.38 11.34 -49.91
C SER A 3 -27.28 10.44 -49.31
N THR A 4 -26.26 10.08 -50.10
CA THR A 4 -25.12 9.27 -49.64
C THR A 4 -24.29 10.01 -48.59
N ALA A 5 -24.02 11.30 -48.81
CA ALA A 5 -23.30 12.14 -47.84
C ALA A 5 -24.07 12.26 -46.51
N ASP A 6 -25.39 12.44 -46.57
CA ASP A 6 -26.25 12.50 -45.39
C ASP A 6 -26.24 11.17 -44.61
N LEU A 7 -26.19 10.02 -45.31
CA LEU A 7 -26.10 8.70 -44.69
C LEU A 7 -24.77 8.49 -43.95
N HIS A 8 -23.64 8.88 -44.56
CA HIS A 8 -22.34 8.86 -43.88
C HIS A 8 -22.31 9.79 -42.66
N GLN A 9 -22.93 10.97 -42.75
CA GLN A 9 -23.02 11.88 -41.62
C GLN A 9 -23.82 11.28 -40.46
N LYS A 10 -24.93 10.58 -40.75
CA LYS A 10 -25.74 9.87 -39.74
C LYS A 10 -24.93 8.76 -39.06
N LEU A 11 -24.21 7.95 -39.83
CA LEU A 11 -23.33 6.90 -39.29
C LEU A 11 -22.27 7.49 -38.34
N GLY A 12 -21.58 8.55 -38.76
CA GLY A 12 -20.57 9.22 -37.95
C GLY A 12 -21.13 9.75 -36.63
N LYS A 13 -22.30 10.41 -36.67
CA LYS A 13 -22.99 10.91 -35.48
C LYS A 13 -23.42 9.79 -34.53
N ALA A 14 -23.92 8.67 -35.05
CA ALA A 14 -24.33 7.54 -34.24
C ALA A 14 -23.14 6.94 -33.47
N ILE A 15 -22.02 6.69 -34.17
CA ILE A 15 -20.79 6.20 -33.54
C ILE A 15 -20.25 7.19 -32.50
N GLU A 16 -20.26 8.49 -32.81
CA GLU A 16 -19.81 9.53 -31.89
C GLU A 16 -20.64 9.54 -30.59
N LEU A 17 -21.97 9.50 -30.70
CA LEU A 17 -22.89 9.59 -29.58
C LEU A 17 -22.95 8.32 -28.74
N GLU A 18 -22.93 7.16 -29.38
CA GLU A 18 -23.20 5.88 -28.71
C GLU A 18 -21.94 5.15 -28.25
N ALA A 19 -20.80 5.33 -28.93
CA ALA A 19 -19.56 4.66 -28.58
C ALA A 19 -18.49 5.62 -28.03
N ILE A 20 -18.20 6.72 -28.73
CA ILE A 20 -17.06 7.59 -28.39
C ILE A 20 -17.34 8.38 -27.10
N LYS A 21 -18.47 9.08 -27.00
CA LYS A 21 -18.80 9.90 -25.82
C LYS A 21 -18.92 9.08 -24.53
N PRO A 22 -19.64 7.94 -24.50
CA PRO A 22 -19.72 7.11 -23.30
C PRO A 22 -18.35 6.56 -22.88
N THR A 23 -17.52 6.16 -23.84
CA THR A 23 -16.15 5.71 -23.56
C THR A 23 -15.33 6.78 -22.87
N TYR A 24 -15.36 8.01 -23.40
CA TYR A 24 -14.64 9.13 -22.80
C TYR A 24 -15.12 9.45 -21.37
N GLN A 25 -16.43 9.42 -21.15
CA GLN A 25 -17.01 9.65 -19.82
C GLN A 25 -16.56 8.60 -18.81
N VAL A 26 -16.64 7.31 -19.17
CA VAL A 26 -16.22 6.21 -18.30
C VAL A 26 -14.73 6.30 -17.99
N LEU A 27 -13.87 6.51 -18.99
CA LEU A 27 -12.43 6.63 -18.79
C LEU A 27 -12.06 7.76 -17.81
N ASN A 28 -12.68 8.92 -17.96
CA ASN A 28 -12.44 10.05 -17.05
C ASN A 28 -12.83 9.76 -15.60
N VAL A 29 -13.93 9.03 -15.38
CA VAL A 29 -14.37 8.62 -14.04
C VAL A 29 -13.41 7.58 -13.46
N GLN A 30 -13.04 6.57 -14.26
CA GLN A 30 -12.14 5.50 -13.85
C GLN A 30 -10.74 6.03 -13.53
N GLU A 31 -10.20 6.97 -14.31
CA GLU A 31 -8.89 7.58 -14.05
C GLU A 31 -8.84 8.28 -12.70
N LYS A 32 -9.88 9.06 -12.37
CA LYS A 32 -9.99 9.73 -11.06
C LYS A 32 -10.04 8.72 -9.91
N LYS A 33 -10.83 7.66 -10.07
CA LYS A 33 -10.95 6.60 -9.07
C LYS A 33 -9.62 5.86 -8.88
N ARG A 34 -8.96 5.46 -9.97
CA ARG A 34 -7.63 4.81 -9.94
C ARG A 34 -6.61 5.67 -9.20
N LYS A 35 -6.52 6.95 -9.54
CA LYS A 35 -5.61 7.89 -8.87
C LYS A 35 -5.89 8.00 -7.37
N SER A 36 -7.15 7.99 -6.95
CA SER A 36 -7.51 7.99 -5.53
C SER A 36 -7.03 6.73 -4.82
N LEU A 37 -7.25 5.56 -5.43
CA LEU A 37 -6.84 4.27 -4.89
C LEU A 37 -5.31 4.15 -4.78
N ASP A 38 -4.58 4.55 -5.83
CA ASP A 38 -3.12 4.57 -5.83
C ASP A 38 -2.56 5.42 -4.68
N ASN A 39 -3.13 6.62 -4.49
CA ASN A 39 -2.73 7.51 -3.40
C ASN A 39 -2.98 6.90 -2.01
N GLU A 40 -4.06 6.15 -1.82
CA GLU A 40 -4.36 5.48 -0.54
C GLU A 40 -3.36 4.36 -0.23
N VAL A 41 -3.03 3.55 -1.25
CA VAL A 41 -2.01 2.51 -1.14
C VAL A 41 -0.64 3.12 -0.85
N GLU A 42 -0.26 4.18 -1.55
CA GLU A 42 1.02 4.86 -1.34
C GLU A 42 1.13 5.44 0.08
N LYS A 43 0.07 6.13 0.55
CA LYS A 43 0.03 6.68 1.91
C LYS A 43 0.21 5.59 2.97
N THR A 44 -0.49 4.46 2.83
CA THR A 44 -0.40 3.36 3.79
C THR A 44 0.93 2.61 3.72
N ALA A 45 1.52 2.45 2.52
CA ALA A 45 2.86 1.90 2.34
C ALA A 45 3.94 2.76 3.02
N ASN A 46 3.83 4.09 2.90
CA ASN A 46 4.74 5.02 3.57
C ASN A 46 4.71 4.91 5.09
N LEU A 47 3.53 4.61 5.67
CA LEU A 47 3.41 4.33 7.11
C LEU A 47 4.14 3.04 7.51
N VAL A 48 4.03 1.98 6.69
CA VAL A 48 4.76 0.72 6.91
C VAL A 48 6.27 0.96 6.91
N ILE A 49 6.78 1.68 5.90
CA ILE A 49 8.21 2.01 5.78
C ILE A 49 8.68 2.85 6.97
N SER A 50 7.90 3.86 7.36
CA SER A 50 8.21 4.68 8.53
C SER A 50 8.26 3.86 9.82
N ASN A 51 7.29 2.96 10.01
CA ASN A 51 7.26 2.06 11.18
C ASN A 51 8.46 1.12 11.20
N TRP A 52 8.79 0.48 10.08
CA TRP A 52 9.96 -0.39 9.96
C TRP A 52 11.25 0.36 10.32
N ASN A 53 11.42 1.58 9.83
CA ASN A 53 12.57 2.41 10.21
C ASN A 53 12.65 2.66 11.72
N GLN A 54 11.51 2.83 12.41
CA GLN A 54 11.48 2.96 13.87
C GLN A 54 11.82 1.65 14.58
N GLN A 55 11.33 0.50 14.10
CA GLN A 55 11.67 -0.83 14.63
C GLN A 55 13.17 -1.09 14.54
N ILE A 56 13.80 -0.81 13.40
CA ILE A 56 15.26 -0.96 13.23
C ILE A 56 16.01 -0.11 14.25
N LYS A 57 15.59 1.15 14.45
CA LYS A 57 16.23 2.05 15.43
C LYS A 57 16.08 1.50 16.86
N ALA A 58 14.89 1.05 17.23
CA ALA A 58 14.64 0.46 18.55
C ALA A 58 15.46 -0.81 18.78
N LYS A 59 15.49 -1.72 17.79
CA LYS A 59 16.30 -2.96 17.83
C LYS A 59 17.78 -2.68 18.01
N LYS A 60 18.33 -1.72 17.26
CA LYS A 60 19.74 -1.31 17.38
C LYS A 60 20.04 -0.76 18.77
N LYS A 61 19.14 0.05 19.34
CA LYS A 61 19.30 0.60 20.69
C LYS A 61 19.29 -0.50 21.75
N LEU A 62 18.32 -1.40 21.69
CA LEU A 62 18.23 -2.57 22.57
C LEU A 62 19.51 -3.40 22.51
N MET A 63 19.98 -3.75 21.31
CA MET A 63 21.23 -4.51 21.12
C MET A 63 22.43 -3.85 21.81
N VAL A 64 22.56 -2.52 21.70
CA VAL A 64 23.66 -1.78 22.34
C VAL A 64 23.56 -1.85 23.87
N SER A 65 22.36 -1.73 24.44
CA SER A 65 22.17 -1.85 25.89
C SER A 65 22.36 -3.27 26.39
N THR A 66 21.92 -4.29 25.64
CA THR A 66 22.20 -5.70 25.93
C THR A 66 23.69 -5.97 26.01
N LYS A 67 24.47 -5.55 25.02
CA LYS A 67 25.94 -5.71 25.03
C LYS A 67 26.60 -5.02 26.23
N LYS A 68 26.13 -3.82 26.59
CA LYS A 68 26.63 -3.09 27.77
C LYS A 68 26.28 -3.79 29.08
N HIS A 69 25.07 -4.33 29.17
CA HIS A 69 24.60 -5.09 30.33
C HIS A 69 25.41 -6.37 30.52
N GLU A 70 25.59 -7.14 29.44
CA GLU A 70 26.40 -8.37 29.44
C GLU A 70 27.85 -8.10 29.85
N ALA A 71 28.48 -7.05 29.31
CA ALA A 71 29.83 -6.66 29.69
C ALA A 71 29.92 -6.27 31.18
N LEU A 72 28.93 -5.54 31.70
CA LEU A 72 28.87 -5.19 33.11
C LEU A 72 28.68 -6.45 33.98
N PHE A 73 27.81 -7.37 33.56
CA PHE A 73 27.58 -8.64 34.25
C PHE A 73 28.86 -9.47 34.35
N GLN A 74 29.59 -9.61 33.23
CA GLN A 74 30.88 -10.31 33.19
C GLN A 74 31.94 -9.67 34.11
N LEU A 75 31.96 -8.34 34.20
CA LEU A 75 32.83 -7.63 35.13
C LEU A 75 32.47 -7.96 36.60
N VAL A 76 31.17 -8.00 36.93
CA VAL A 76 30.72 -8.37 38.29
C VAL A 76 31.08 -9.81 38.63
N GLU A 77 30.88 -10.74 37.70
CA GLU A 77 31.22 -12.15 37.91
C GLU A 77 32.72 -12.36 38.13
N SER A 78 33.55 -11.73 37.31
CA SER A 78 35.02 -11.88 37.38
C SER A 78 35.66 -11.25 38.62
N SER A 79 34.96 -10.33 39.29
CA SER A 79 35.48 -9.58 40.45
C SER A 79 34.94 -10.05 41.81
N LYS A 80 34.13 -11.11 41.84
CA LYS A 80 33.46 -11.63 43.05
C LYS A 80 34.37 -11.97 44.23
N GLN A 81 35.59 -12.46 43.99
CA GLN A 81 36.49 -12.95 45.05
C GLN A 81 37.46 -11.89 45.62
N SER A 82 37.65 -10.76 44.93
CA SER A 82 38.66 -9.74 45.28
C SER A 82 38.08 -8.39 45.69
N MET A 83 36.75 -8.26 45.74
CA MET A 83 36.07 -6.99 45.98
C MET A 83 35.66 -6.76 47.43
N THR A 84 35.73 -5.50 47.85
CA THR A 84 35.15 -5.05 49.12
C THR A 84 33.63 -5.00 49.05
N GLU A 85 32.97 -5.12 50.21
CA GLU A 85 31.49 -5.09 50.29
C GLU A 85 30.89 -3.77 49.73
N LYS A 86 31.61 -2.66 49.89
CA LYS A 86 31.21 -1.34 49.35
C LYS A 86 31.23 -1.34 47.83
N GLU A 87 32.25 -1.92 47.20
CA GLU A 87 32.36 -2.02 45.74
C GLU A 87 31.31 -2.99 45.20
N LYS A 88 31.06 -4.09 45.90
CA LYS A 88 30.01 -5.07 45.55
C LYS A 88 28.65 -4.41 45.49
N ARG A 89 28.30 -3.61 46.51
CA ARG A 89 27.06 -2.83 46.54
C ARG A 89 26.96 -1.83 45.38
N LYS A 90 28.06 -1.17 45.03
CA LYS A 90 28.11 -0.22 43.90
C LYS A 90 27.90 -0.90 42.55
N LEU A 91 28.50 -2.07 42.34
CA LEU A 91 28.33 -2.84 41.11
C LEU A 91 26.92 -3.42 40.98
N LEU A 92 26.36 -3.96 42.07
CA LEU A 92 24.96 -4.41 42.11
C LEU A 92 24.00 -3.28 41.72
N ASN A 93 24.16 -2.09 42.30
CA ASN A 93 23.34 -0.93 41.93
C ASN A 93 23.46 -0.55 40.44
N LYS A 94 24.64 -0.68 39.84
CA LYS A 94 24.81 -0.47 38.38
C LYS A 94 24.11 -1.56 37.58
N LEU A 95 24.18 -2.81 38.04
CA LEU A 95 23.55 -3.94 37.39
C LEU A 95 22.03 -3.76 37.36
N THR A 96 21.42 -3.44 38.51
CA THR A 96 19.98 -3.16 38.63
C THR A 96 19.54 -2.06 37.67
N LYS A 97 20.23 -0.91 37.67
CA LYS A 97 19.92 0.19 36.72
C LYS A 97 20.07 -0.22 35.26
N SER A 98 21.04 -1.09 34.96
CA SER A 98 21.24 -1.61 33.62
C SER A 98 20.12 -2.57 33.21
N THR A 99 19.61 -3.40 34.13
CA THR A 99 18.47 -4.29 33.91
C THR A 99 17.20 -3.49 33.65
N GLU A 100 16.87 -2.52 34.51
CA GLU A 100 15.71 -1.63 34.34
C GLU A 100 15.72 -0.92 32.97
N LYS A 101 16.91 -0.47 32.55
CA LYS A 101 17.08 0.15 31.23
C LYS A 101 16.83 -0.84 30.09
N LEU A 102 17.30 -2.07 30.23
CA LEU A 102 17.13 -3.12 29.22
C LEU A 102 15.66 -3.51 29.08
N GLU A 103 14.96 -3.72 30.19
CA GLU A 103 13.50 -3.96 30.21
C GLU A 103 12.74 -2.85 29.50
N LYS A 104 13.08 -1.58 29.77
CA LYS A 104 12.43 -0.44 29.11
C LYS A 104 12.69 -0.39 27.61
N GLU A 105 13.91 -0.72 27.18
CA GLU A 105 14.26 -0.72 25.75
C GLU A 105 13.67 -1.92 25.00
N ASP A 106 13.55 -3.06 25.67
CA ASP A 106 12.90 -4.27 25.16
C ASP A 106 11.40 -4.04 24.97
N GLU A 107 10.72 -3.53 26.00
CA GLU A 107 9.31 -3.17 25.93
C GLU A 107 9.06 -2.15 24.81
N ASN A 108 9.91 -1.13 24.68
CA ASN A 108 9.80 -0.18 23.58
C ASN A 108 9.98 -0.84 22.20
N TYR A 109 10.89 -1.80 22.04
CA TYR A 109 11.04 -2.54 20.79
C TYR A 109 9.82 -3.42 20.50
N TYR A 110 9.31 -4.13 21.52
CA TYR A 110 8.10 -4.93 21.43
C TYR A 110 6.89 -4.11 20.97
N GLN A 111 6.64 -2.95 21.60
CA GLN A 111 5.54 -2.06 21.24
C GLN A 111 5.65 -1.56 19.78
N LYS A 112 6.87 -1.27 19.30
CA LYS A 112 7.10 -0.91 17.89
C LYS A 112 6.83 -2.08 16.94
N ASN A 113 7.14 -3.31 17.34
CA ASN A 113 6.81 -4.51 16.57
C ASN A 113 5.31 -4.73 16.47
N MET A 114 4.59 -4.63 17.59
CA MET A 114 3.12 -4.77 17.61
C MET A 114 2.44 -3.69 16.77
N ALA A 115 2.88 -2.43 16.88
CA ALA A 115 2.39 -1.35 16.04
C ALA A 115 2.68 -1.60 14.54
N GLY A 116 3.84 -2.16 14.22
CA GLY A 116 4.20 -2.50 12.84
C GLY A 116 3.36 -3.62 12.26
N TYR A 117 3.05 -4.65 13.05
CA TYR A 117 2.11 -5.70 12.63
C TYR A 117 0.75 -5.11 12.26
N SER A 118 0.17 -4.29 13.13
CA SER A 118 -1.12 -3.62 12.86
C SER A 118 -1.06 -2.71 11.63
N THR A 119 0.03 -1.95 11.47
CA THR A 119 0.22 -1.06 10.31
C THR A 119 0.35 -1.86 9.01
N ARG A 120 1.09 -2.97 9.02
CA ARG A 120 1.26 -3.86 7.87
C ARG A 120 -0.07 -4.49 7.46
N LEU A 121 -0.82 -5.03 8.42
CA LEU A 121 -2.14 -5.62 8.15
C LEU A 121 -3.10 -4.61 7.53
N LYS A 122 -3.09 -3.36 8.02
CA LYS A 122 -3.90 -2.28 7.42
C LYS A 122 -3.50 -1.99 5.98
N TRP A 123 -2.20 -1.95 5.68
CA TRP A 123 -1.71 -1.78 4.31
C TRP A 123 -2.09 -2.96 3.41
N GLU A 124 -1.94 -4.20 3.88
CA GLU A 124 -2.34 -5.42 3.17
C GLU A 124 -3.83 -5.36 2.79
N ASN A 125 -4.71 -5.02 3.73
CA ASN A 125 -6.14 -4.85 3.46
C ASN A 125 -6.43 -3.70 2.49
N THR A 126 -5.71 -2.58 2.61
CA THR A 126 -5.89 -1.43 1.68
C THR A 126 -5.49 -1.81 0.27
N LEU A 127 -4.40 -2.56 0.13
CA LEU A 127 -3.89 -3.06 -1.14
C LEU A 127 -4.86 -4.06 -1.78
N GLU A 128 -5.38 -5.01 -1.00
CA GLU A 128 -6.39 -5.97 -1.47
C GLU A 128 -7.66 -5.27 -1.98
N ASN A 129 -8.19 -4.32 -1.21
CA ASN A 129 -9.37 -3.53 -1.60
C ASN A 129 -9.12 -2.70 -2.87
N CYS A 130 -7.92 -2.15 -3.02
CA CYS A 130 -7.49 -1.43 -4.22
C CYS A 130 -7.50 -2.36 -5.44
N TYR A 131 -6.88 -3.55 -5.32
CA TYR A 131 -6.87 -4.53 -6.40
C TYR A 131 -8.28 -4.96 -6.80
N GLN A 132 -9.15 -5.26 -5.84
CA GLN A 132 -10.53 -5.64 -6.14
C GLN A 132 -11.26 -4.50 -6.86
N SER A 133 -11.05 -3.25 -6.42
CA SER A 133 -11.67 -2.09 -7.07
C SER A 133 -11.17 -1.88 -8.49
N ILE A 134 -9.87 -2.05 -8.76
CA ILE A 134 -9.30 -1.95 -10.10
C ILE A 134 -9.84 -3.07 -11.00
N LEU A 135 -9.95 -4.30 -10.46
CA LEU A 135 -10.50 -5.43 -11.20
C LEU A 135 -11.92 -5.17 -11.68
N GLU A 136 -12.78 -4.60 -10.82
CA GLU A 136 -14.14 -4.24 -11.24
C GLU A 136 -14.16 -3.13 -12.30
N LEU A 137 -13.27 -2.13 -12.21
CA LEU A 137 -13.15 -1.11 -13.26
C LEU A 137 -12.73 -1.69 -14.61
N GLU A 138 -11.80 -2.65 -14.62
CA GLU A 138 -11.38 -3.32 -15.85
C GLU A 138 -12.50 -4.21 -16.43
N LYS A 139 -13.29 -4.88 -15.58
CA LYS A 139 -14.50 -5.61 -16.05
C LYS A 139 -15.51 -4.68 -16.70
N GLU A 140 -15.82 -3.55 -16.07
CA GLU A 140 -16.71 -2.52 -16.63
C GLU A 140 -16.19 -2.01 -17.98
N ARG A 141 -14.87 -1.78 -18.08
CA ARG A 141 -14.22 -1.32 -19.31
C ARG A 141 -14.31 -2.36 -20.43
N ILE A 142 -14.06 -3.63 -20.13
CA ILE A 142 -14.21 -4.73 -21.11
C ILE A 142 -15.66 -4.79 -21.61
N GLN A 143 -16.64 -4.75 -20.69
CA GLN A 143 -18.05 -4.78 -21.06
C GLN A 143 -18.44 -3.62 -21.97
N LEU A 144 -17.96 -2.41 -21.67
CA LEU A 144 -18.18 -1.22 -22.49
C LEU A 144 -17.59 -1.40 -23.90
N LEU A 145 -16.37 -1.92 -24.02
CA LEU A 145 -15.74 -2.16 -25.32
C LEU A 145 -16.50 -3.22 -26.13
N CYS A 146 -16.98 -4.29 -25.49
CA CYS A 146 -17.84 -5.27 -26.13
C CYS A 146 -19.14 -4.63 -26.65
N ASN A 147 -19.78 -3.77 -25.86
CA ASN A 147 -21.00 -3.07 -26.27
C ASN A 147 -20.74 -2.14 -27.46
N ASN A 148 -19.63 -1.40 -27.44
CA ASN A 148 -19.23 -0.51 -28.54
C ASN A 148 -19.00 -1.30 -29.84
N LEU A 149 -18.35 -2.46 -29.76
CA LEU A 149 -18.12 -3.32 -30.94
C LEU A 149 -19.44 -3.82 -31.53
N ASN A 150 -20.38 -4.24 -30.69
CA ASN A 150 -21.70 -4.67 -31.12
C ASN A 150 -22.47 -3.53 -31.79
N GLN A 151 -22.47 -2.34 -31.20
CA GLN A 151 -23.10 -1.15 -31.79
C GLN A 151 -22.45 -0.77 -33.12
N TYR A 152 -21.12 -0.78 -33.20
CA TYR A 152 -20.41 -0.50 -34.44
C TYR A 152 -20.81 -1.49 -35.54
N SER A 153 -20.86 -2.79 -35.23
CA SER A 153 -21.32 -3.83 -36.16
C SER A 153 -22.74 -3.58 -36.66
N GLN A 154 -23.67 -3.24 -35.75
CA GLN A 154 -25.06 -2.92 -36.10
C GLN A 154 -25.16 -1.70 -37.02
N HIS A 155 -24.46 -0.61 -36.68
CA HIS A 155 -24.45 0.62 -37.47
C HIS A 155 -23.88 0.39 -38.88
N ILE A 156 -22.80 -0.39 -39.01
CA ILE A 156 -22.21 -0.73 -40.31
C ILE A 156 -23.14 -1.63 -41.13
N SER A 157 -23.80 -2.60 -40.49
CA SER A 157 -24.75 -3.48 -41.18
C SER A 157 -25.94 -2.70 -41.74
N LEU A 158 -26.55 -1.84 -40.92
CA LEU A 158 -27.66 -0.98 -41.34
C LEU A 158 -27.25 0.00 -42.44
N PHE A 159 -26.07 0.59 -42.31
CA PHE A 159 -25.49 1.47 -43.31
C PHE A 159 -25.33 0.75 -44.66
N GLY A 160 -24.80 -0.48 -44.66
CA GLY A 160 -24.65 -1.31 -45.85
C GLY A 160 -25.97 -1.62 -46.54
N GLN A 161 -26.99 -2.05 -45.78
CA GLN A 161 -28.34 -2.30 -46.30
C GLN A 161 -28.96 -1.07 -46.95
N THR A 162 -28.74 0.10 -46.35
CA THR A 162 -29.29 1.37 -46.85
C THR A 162 -28.56 1.87 -48.10
N LEU A 163 -27.30 1.47 -48.33
CA LEU A 163 -26.57 1.78 -49.57
C LEU A 163 -26.97 0.91 -50.75
N THR A 164 -27.45 -0.31 -50.51
CA THR A 164 -27.86 -1.26 -51.54
C THR A 164 -29.32 -1.08 -52.00
N THR A 165 -30.06 -0.18 -51.35
CA THR A 165 -31.47 0.15 -51.63
C THR A 165 -31.55 1.51 -52.33
#